data_AF-A0AAU3D3T2-F1
#
_entry.id   AF-A0AAU3D3T2-F1
#
_cell.length_a   1.000
_cell.length_b   1.000
_cell.length_c   1.000
_cell.angle_alpha   90.00
_cell.angle_beta   90.00
_cell.angle_gamma   90.00
#
_symmetry.space_group_name_H-M   'P 1'
#
loop_
_entity.id
_entity.type
_entity.pdbx_description
1 polymer ?
#
loop_
_entity_poly.entity_id
_entity_poly.type
_entity_poly.pdbx_seq_one_letter_code
_entity_poly.pdbx_strand_id
1 'polypeptide(L)'
;MPGNPRAPRERTPETPDPTSPVLQRARRGDIAVLERRRKAAYINVSDQPEREDAEYTVTVVASVTREGAVKAIRDLRWNDEAEPRPLGRIAGLEKVYVLPQAQVDMAAALAAARAHTYPGSDDPRPFSSMDDVRAALNPHRTPARRKDASR
;
A
#
# COMPACT_ATOMS: atom_id res chain seq x y z
N MET A 1 -26.05 28.59 -45.42
CA MET A 1 -24.78 27.85 -45.20
C MET A 1 -23.62 28.81 -45.51
N PRO A 2 -22.47 28.77 -44.82
CA PRO A 2 -21.97 27.83 -43.79
C PRO A 2 -21.82 28.51 -42.40
N GLY A 3 -21.75 27.85 -41.25
CA GLY A 3 -21.13 26.56 -40.95
C GLY A 3 -19.77 26.81 -40.32
N ASN A 4 -19.71 26.93 -38.98
CA ASN A 4 -18.43 26.94 -38.27
C ASN A 4 -18.52 26.10 -36.98
N PRO A 5 -18.34 24.77 -37.07
CA PRO A 5 -18.18 23.94 -35.88
C PRO A 5 -16.76 24.14 -35.32
N ARG A 6 -16.66 24.69 -34.11
CA ARG A 6 -15.42 24.70 -33.34
C ARG A 6 -14.98 23.25 -33.11
N ALA A 7 -13.81 22.91 -33.64
CA ALA A 7 -13.14 21.63 -33.45
C ALA A 7 -12.97 21.29 -31.95
N PRO A 8 -13.12 20.02 -31.54
CA PRO A 8 -12.76 19.59 -30.20
C PRO A 8 -11.23 19.70 -30.03
N ARG A 9 -10.80 20.36 -28.95
CA ARG A 9 -9.40 20.43 -28.55
C ARG A 9 -8.87 19.01 -28.35
N GLU A 10 -7.96 18.58 -29.22
CA GLU A 10 -7.16 17.39 -29.03
C GLU A 10 -6.40 17.55 -27.72
N ARG A 11 -6.75 16.73 -26.72
CA ARG A 11 -5.95 16.59 -25.52
C ARG A 11 -4.69 15.83 -25.92
N THR A 12 -3.59 16.56 -26.10
CA THR A 12 -2.26 15.98 -26.16
C THR A 12 -2.09 15.05 -24.96
N PRO A 13 -1.67 13.78 -25.13
CA PRO A 13 -1.36 12.93 -24.00
C PRO A 13 -0.15 13.53 -23.28
N GLU A 14 -0.37 14.07 -22.08
CA GLU A 14 0.71 14.49 -21.18
C GLU A 14 1.66 13.31 -21.02
N THR A 15 2.91 13.52 -21.42
CA THR A 15 3.98 12.55 -21.21
C THR A 15 4.17 12.45 -19.70
N PRO A 16 3.95 11.28 -19.06
CA PRO A 16 4.08 11.17 -17.63
C PRO A 16 5.55 11.43 -17.24
N ASP A 17 5.72 12.33 -16.28
CA ASP A 17 6.99 12.71 -15.67
C ASP A 17 7.76 11.44 -15.20
N PRO A 18 9.02 11.23 -15.63
CA PRO A 18 9.81 10.04 -15.29
C PRO A 18 10.15 9.95 -13.79
N THR A 19 9.90 11.01 -13.01
CA THR A 19 10.05 11.02 -11.54
C THR A 19 8.76 10.67 -10.80
N SER A 20 7.62 10.53 -11.49
CA SER A 20 6.41 9.98 -10.89
C SER A 20 6.61 8.48 -10.65
N PRO A 21 6.39 7.96 -9.42
CA PRO A 21 6.40 6.52 -9.22
C PRO A 21 5.39 5.93 -10.19
N VAL A 22 5.82 5.00 -11.04
CA VAL A 22 4.92 4.25 -11.92
C VAL A 22 3.87 3.62 -11.02
N LEU A 23 2.70 4.26 -10.93
CA LEU A 23 1.55 3.78 -10.19
C LEU A 23 1.09 2.53 -10.93
N GLN A 24 1.70 1.39 -10.60
CA GLN A 24 1.09 0.13 -10.95
C GLN A 24 -0.29 0.14 -10.33
N ARG A 25 -1.28 0.07 -11.20
CA ARG A 25 -2.70 0.11 -10.84
C ARG A 25 -2.96 -1.01 -9.84
N ALA A 26 -3.26 -0.67 -8.59
CA ALA A 26 -3.51 -1.67 -7.56
C ALA A 26 -4.67 -2.57 -7.97
N ARG A 27 -4.61 -3.84 -7.59
CA ARG A 27 -5.67 -4.81 -7.84
C ARG A 27 -6.11 -5.45 -6.54
N ARG A 28 -7.37 -5.90 -6.52
CA ARG A 28 -7.87 -6.74 -5.42
C ARG A 28 -6.98 -7.98 -5.29
N GLY A 29 -6.56 -8.27 -4.07
CA GLY A 29 -5.67 -9.39 -3.76
C GLY A 29 -4.19 -9.04 -3.75
N ASP A 30 -3.78 -7.84 -4.15
CA ASP A 30 -2.38 -7.40 -3.95
C ASP A 30 -2.07 -7.19 -2.45
N ILE A 31 -0.79 -7.30 -2.09
CA ILE A 31 -0.33 -6.87 -0.75
C ILE A 31 -0.41 -5.35 -0.69
N ALA A 32 -0.97 -4.83 0.39
CA ALA A 32 -0.96 -3.42 0.75
C ALA A 32 -0.19 -3.23 2.07
N VAL A 33 0.78 -2.33 2.09
CA VAL A 33 1.42 -1.86 3.33
C VAL A 33 0.80 -0.52 3.69
N LEU A 34 0.05 -0.50 4.79
CA LEU A 34 -0.51 0.70 5.37
C LEU A 34 0.53 1.35 6.29
N GLU A 35 1.03 2.52 5.91
CA GLU A 35 1.69 3.45 6.83
C GLU A 35 0.60 4.25 7.53
N ARG A 36 0.59 4.20 8.86
CA ARG A 36 -0.26 5.05 9.69
C ARG A 36 0.64 5.93 10.54
N ARG A 37 0.54 7.25 10.36
CA ARG A 37 1.20 8.22 11.24
C ARG A 37 0.33 8.47 12.45
N ARG A 38 0.90 8.29 13.64
CA ARG A 38 0.28 8.75 14.88
C ARG A 38 0.84 10.13 15.19
N LYS A 39 -0.02 11.14 15.21
CA LYS A 39 0.29 12.36 15.96
C LYS A 39 0.10 12.01 17.43
N ALA A 40 1.20 11.94 18.18
CA ALA A 40 1.12 11.84 19.62
C ALA A 40 0.51 13.15 20.14
N ALA A 41 -0.80 13.17 20.36
CA ALA A 41 -1.47 14.26 21.05
C ALA A 41 -1.13 14.17 22.55
N TYR A 42 0.13 14.43 22.91
CA TYR A 42 0.46 14.68 24.30
C TYR A 42 0.00 16.08 24.66
N ILE A 43 -1.06 16.11 25.46
CA ILE A 43 -1.47 17.24 26.28
C ILE A 43 -0.23 17.66 27.10
N ASN A 44 0.21 18.92 26.93
CA ASN A 44 1.05 19.69 27.85
C ASN A 44 2.44 19.12 28.24
N VAL A 45 3.39 19.01 27.30
CA VAL A 45 4.82 19.12 27.64
C VAL A 45 5.53 19.97 26.59
N SER A 46 5.67 21.26 26.89
CA SER A 46 6.40 22.24 26.09
C SER A 46 7.92 21.95 26.12
N ASP A 47 8.40 20.94 25.39
CA ASP A 47 9.81 20.83 24.91
C ASP A 47 10.18 19.54 24.16
N GLN A 48 9.24 18.67 23.77
CA GLN A 48 9.59 17.50 22.95
C GLN A 48 9.37 17.79 21.45
N PRO A 49 10.36 17.50 20.57
CA PRO A 49 10.14 17.56 19.13
C PRO A 49 9.01 16.58 18.78
N GLU A 50 8.04 17.02 17.96
CA GLU A 50 6.99 16.16 17.40
C GLU A 50 7.65 14.89 16.81
N ARG A 51 7.59 13.78 17.54
CA ARG A 51 7.96 12.47 17.00
C ARG A 51 6.77 11.98 16.20
N GLU A 52 6.85 12.08 14.89
CA GLU A 52 5.94 11.36 14.00
C GLU A 52 6.28 9.87 14.09
N ASP A 53 5.60 9.15 14.98
CA ASP A 53 5.69 7.69 15.01
C ASP A 53 4.85 7.13 13.84
N ALA A 54 5.53 6.52 12.88
CA ALA A 54 4.91 5.81 11.77
C ALA A 54 4.86 4.30 12.07
N GLU A 55 3.67 3.72 11.95
CA GLU A 55 3.46 2.28 12.06
C GLU A 55 3.14 1.71 10.68
N TYR A 56 3.73 0.58 10.34
CA TYR A 56 3.55 -0.08 9.05
C TYR A 56 2.85 -1.42 9.23
N THR A 57 1.72 -1.59 8.56
CA THR A 57 0.89 -2.79 8.67
C THR A 57 0.73 -3.45 7.31
N VAL A 58 1.11 -4.73 7.22
CA VAL A 58 0.91 -5.55 6.01
C VAL A 58 -0.55 -6.03 5.98
N THR A 59 -1.23 -5.75 4.88
CA THR A 59 -2.65 -6.02 4.64
C THR A 59 -2.85 -6.51 3.20
N VAL A 60 -4.10 -6.80 2.83
CA VAL A 60 -4.50 -7.16 1.47
C VAL A 60 -5.43 -6.10 0.89
N VAL A 61 -5.24 -5.74 -0.37
CA VAL A 61 -6.16 -4.86 -1.11
C VAL A 61 -7.51 -5.56 -1.28
N ALA A 62 -8.56 -4.99 -0.71
CA ALA A 62 -9.92 -5.53 -0.79
C ALA A 62 -10.75 -4.88 -1.90
N SER A 63 -10.54 -3.58 -2.14
CA SER A 63 -11.25 -2.81 -3.17
C SER A 63 -10.36 -1.70 -3.72
N VAL A 64 -10.53 -1.40 -5.00
CA VAL A 64 -9.82 -0.33 -5.70
C VAL A 64 -10.82 0.57 -6.43
N THR A 65 -10.45 1.82 -6.67
CA THR A 65 -11.22 2.73 -7.53
C THR A 65 -11.08 2.33 -8.99
N ARG A 66 -11.89 2.93 -9.87
CA ARG A 66 -11.76 2.71 -11.31
C ARG A 66 -10.36 3.04 -11.77
N GLU A 67 -9.73 4.08 -11.23
CA GLU A 67 -8.39 4.58 -11.56
C GLU A 67 -7.28 3.69 -10.99
N GLY A 68 -7.60 2.80 -10.05
CA GLY A 68 -6.64 1.88 -9.43
C GLY A 68 -6.06 2.33 -8.11
N ALA A 69 -6.64 3.34 -7.46
CA ALA A 69 -6.29 3.69 -6.10
C ALA A 69 -6.93 2.70 -5.12
N VAL A 70 -6.25 2.37 -4.02
CA VAL A 70 -6.81 1.49 -3.00
C VAL A 70 -7.95 2.20 -2.27
N LYS A 71 -9.13 1.57 -2.22
CA LYS A 71 -10.34 2.09 -1.53
C LYS A 71 -10.53 1.43 -0.16
N ALA A 72 -10.22 0.14 -0.07
CA ALA A 72 -10.37 -0.64 1.15
C ALA A 72 -9.28 -1.72 1.23
N ILE A 73 -8.88 -2.04 2.45
CA ILE A 73 -7.91 -3.09 2.79
C ILE A 73 -8.51 -4.08 3.77
N ARG A 74 -7.93 -5.28 3.85
CA ARG A 74 -8.21 -6.28 4.89
C ARG A 74 -6.94 -6.54 5.69
N ASP A 75 -7.00 -6.33 6.99
CA ASP A 75 -5.93 -6.77 7.90
C ASP A 75 -6.19 -8.24 8.26
N LEU A 76 -5.54 -9.13 7.51
CA LEU A 76 -5.66 -10.57 7.73
C LEU A 76 -4.76 -11.06 8.86
N ARG A 77 -4.04 -10.20 9.60
CA ARG A 77 -3.14 -10.70 10.65
C ARG A 77 -3.88 -11.30 11.84
N TRP A 78 -5.10 -10.84 12.10
CA TRP A 78 -5.94 -11.26 13.21
C TRP A 78 -6.99 -12.29 12.85
N ASN A 79 -7.57 -12.19 11.64
CA ASN A 79 -8.65 -13.05 11.19
C ASN A 79 -8.61 -13.16 9.65
N ASP A 80 -8.66 -14.38 9.13
CA ASP A 80 -8.80 -14.66 7.69
C ASP A 80 -10.13 -14.14 7.11
N GLU A 81 -11.15 -13.99 7.96
CA GLU A 81 -12.47 -13.46 7.62
C GLU A 81 -12.61 -11.95 7.92
N ALA A 82 -11.51 -11.23 8.11
CA ALA A 82 -11.58 -9.80 8.41
C ALA A 82 -12.37 -9.02 7.34
N GLU A 83 -13.33 -8.23 7.81
CA GLU A 83 -14.14 -7.36 6.96
C GLU A 83 -13.26 -6.28 6.28
N PRO A 84 -13.55 -5.90 5.02
CA PRO A 84 -12.87 -4.80 4.38
C PRO A 84 -12.99 -3.51 5.18
N ARG A 85 -11.86 -2.95 5.62
CA ARG A 85 -11.78 -1.61 6.20
C ARG A 85 -11.62 -0.58 5.08
N PRO A 86 -12.57 0.36 4.91
CA PRO A 86 -12.36 1.49 4.01
C PRO A 86 -11.19 2.34 4.53
N LEU A 87 -10.31 2.76 3.63
CA LEU A 87 -9.25 3.70 4.01
C LEU A 87 -9.88 5.05 4.33
N GLY A 88 -9.51 5.62 5.48
CA GLY A 88 -9.98 6.93 5.86
C GLY A 88 -9.40 7.96 4.90
N ARG A 89 -10.23 8.80 4.29
CA ARG A 89 -9.76 9.93 3.45
C ARG A 89 -9.10 11.04 4.28
N ILE A 90 -8.58 10.75 5.47
CA ILE A 90 -7.90 11.75 6.29
C ILE A 90 -6.50 11.92 5.67
N ALA A 91 -6.43 12.87 4.74
CA ALA A 91 -5.22 13.19 4.00
C ALA A 91 -4.06 13.42 4.99
N GLY A 92 -2.97 12.66 4.80
CA GLY A 92 -1.75 12.79 5.59
C GLY A 92 -1.58 11.83 6.77
N LEU A 93 -2.62 11.13 7.23
CA LEU A 93 -2.50 10.16 8.34
C LEU A 93 -2.28 8.71 7.88
N GLU A 94 -2.82 8.34 6.72
CA GLU A 94 -2.69 7.00 6.16
C GLU A 94 -2.07 7.08 4.76
N LYS A 95 -1.01 6.31 4.50
CA LYS A 95 -0.47 6.08 3.16
C LYS A 95 -0.48 4.58 2.87
N VAL A 96 -0.71 4.21 1.62
CA VAL A 96 -0.72 2.80 1.20
C VAL A 96 0.28 2.58 0.08
N TYR A 97 1.16 1.60 0.31
CA TYR A 97 2.10 1.08 -0.67
C TYR A 97 1.61 -0.27 -1.15
N VAL A 98 1.75 -0.56 -2.44
CA VAL A 98 1.21 -1.78 -3.04
C VAL A 98 2.34 -2.63 -3.60
N LEU A 99 2.34 -3.92 -3.26
CA LEU A 99 3.18 -4.94 -3.85
C LEU A 99 2.28 -5.90 -4.63
N PRO A 100 2.40 -5.97 -5.97
CA PRO A 100 1.54 -6.82 -6.79
C PRO A 100 1.68 -8.29 -6.39
N GLN A 101 0.56 -9.00 -6.30
CA GLN A 101 0.55 -10.43 -5.95
C GLN A 101 1.39 -11.30 -6.92
N ALA A 102 1.55 -10.83 -8.17
CA ALA A 102 2.38 -11.53 -9.17
C ALA A 102 3.88 -11.52 -8.86
N GLN A 103 4.33 -10.71 -7.90
CA GLN A 103 5.74 -10.52 -7.51
C GLN A 103 6.06 -11.08 -6.13
N VAL A 104 5.10 -11.73 -5.45
CA VAL A 104 5.25 -12.18 -4.07
C VAL A 104 4.42 -13.43 -3.82
N ASP A 105 4.97 -14.37 -3.06
CA ASP A 105 4.17 -15.42 -2.45
C ASP A 105 3.29 -14.80 -1.36
N MET A 106 2.01 -14.60 -1.68
CA MET A 106 1.03 -13.98 -0.79
C MET A 106 0.89 -14.71 0.55
N ALA A 107 0.87 -16.04 0.52
CA ALA A 107 0.65 -16.84 1.71
C ALA A 107 1.86 -16.73 2.64
N ALA A 108 3.07 -16.85 2.09
CA ALA A 108 4.30 -16.73 2.85
C ALA A 108 4.50 -15.29 3.40
N ALA A 109 4.20 -14.27 2.60
CA ALA A 109 4.27 -12.87 3.02
C ALA A 109 3.33 -12.55 4.19
N LEU A 110 2.08 -13.02 4.13
CA LEU A 110 1.11 -12.82 5.21
C LEU A 110 1.49 -13.63 6.46
N ALA A 111 2.01 -14.84 6.30
CA ALA A 111 2.52 -15.63 7.41
C ALA A 111 3.70 -14.93 8.12
N ALA A 112 4.64 -14.37 7.37
CA ALA A 112 5.75 -13.58 7.92
C ALA A 112 5.25 -12.35 8.68
N ALA A 113 4.24 -11.67 8.15
CA ALA A 113 3.62 -10.53 8.82
C ALA A 113 2.85 -10.92 10.10
N ARG A 114 2.19 -12.09 10.12
CA ARG A 114 1.52 -12.64 11.31
C ARG A 114 2.52 -13.04 12.40
N ALA A 115 3.66 -13.60 12.00
CA ALA A 115 4.72 -14.02 12.93
C ALA A 115 5.46 -12.84 13.59
N HIS A 116 5.29 -11.61 13.08
CA HIS A 116 5.82 -10.43 13.72
C HIS A 116 4.89 -9.98 14.87
N THR A 117 5.16 -10.45 16.09
CA THR A 117 4.33 -10.21 17.27
C THR A 117 4.99 -9.32 18.32
N TYR A 118 4.23 -8.88 19.31
CA TYR A 118 4.80 -8.21 20.49
C TYR A 118 5.62 -9.20 21.33
N PRO A 119 6.73 -8.78 21.96
CA PRO A 119 7.49 -9.65 22.85
C PRO A 119 6.60 -10.21 23.97
N GLY A 120 6.52 -11.55 24.07
CA GLY A 120 5.69 -12.23 25.06
C GLY A 120 4.19 -12.30 24.73
N SER A 121 3.78 -11.97 23.50
CA SER A 121 2.41 -12.14 23.01
C SER A 121 2.40 -12.79 21.62
N ASP A 122 1.27 -13.42 21.29
CA ASP A 122 0.96 -13.90 19.93
C ASP A 122 0.23 -12.82 19.09
N ASP A 123 -0.01 -11.64 19.68
CA ASP A 123 -0.67 -10.52 19.01
C ASP A 123 0.22 -9.94 17.90
N PRO A 124 -0.28 -9.85 16.65
CA PRO A 124 0.45 -9.24 15.55
C PRO A 124 0.79 -7.78 15.83
N ARG A 125 2.07 -7.47 15.69
CA ARG A 125 2.65 -6.14 15.89
C ARG A 125 2.82 -5.42 14.55
N PRO A 126 2.53 -4.11 14.45
CA PRO A 126 2.95 -3.31 13.30
C PRO A 126 4.47 -3.15 13.24
N PHE A 127 5.04 -3.11 12.05
CA PHE A 127 6.45 -2.80 11.85
C PHE A 127 6.72 -1.32 12.15
N SER A 128 7.90 -1.03 12.67
CA SER A 128 8.31 0.34 13.04
C SER A 128 8.94 1.11 11.88
N SER A 129 9.34 0.42 10.79
CA SER A 129 9.88 1.07 9.60
C SER A 129 9.51 0.33 8.32
N MET A 130 9.54 1.03 7.18
CA MET A 130 9.37 0.41 5.86
C MET A 130 10.51 -0.56 5.53
N ASP A 131 11.72 -0.32 6.05
CA ASP A 131 12.85 -1.23 5.81
C ASP A 131 12.67 -2.57 6.53
N ASP A 132 12.07 -2.58 7.73
CA ASP A 132 11.70 -3.84 8.39
C ASP A 132 10.64 -4.61 7.59
N VAL A 133 9.65 -3.91 7.02
CA VAL A 133 8.66 -4.52 6.13
C VAL A 133 9.34 -5.12 4.91
N ARG A 134 10.26 -4.40 4.27
CA ARG A 134 11.02 -4.91 3.12
C ARG A 134 11.85 -6.12 3.49
N ALA A 135 12.54 -6.09 4.63
CA ALA A 135 13.33 -7.22 5.11
C ALA A 135 12.45 -8.45 5.35
N ALA A 136 11.25 -8.28 5.88
CA ALA A 136 10.28 -9.36 6.08
C ALA A 136 9.68 -9.90 4.77
N LEU A 137 9.40 -9.03 3.78
CA LEU A 137 8.72 -9.44 2.54
C LEU A 137 9.67 -9.87 1.42
N ASN A 138 10.89 -9.34 1.37
CA ASN A 138 11.87 -9.62 0.30
C ASN A 138 12.17 -11.12 0.11
N PRO A 139 12.34 -11.94 1.17
CA PRO A 139 12.57 -13.38 1.01
C PRO A 139 11.45 -14.11 0.27
N HIS A 140 10.23 -13.55 0.26
CA HIS A 140 9.05 -14.13 -0.35
C HIS A 140 8.76 -13.57 -1.75
N ARG A 141 9.64 -12.72 -2.29
CA ARG A 141 9.46 -12.18 -3.63
C ARG A 141 9.71 -13.28 -4.66
N THR A 142 8.73 -13.47 -5.53
CA THR A 142 8.87 -14.37 -6.66
C THR A 142 9.77 -13.70 -7.70
N PRO A 143 10.81 -14.37 -8.24
CA PRO A 143 11.52 -13.84 -9.38
C PRO A 143 10.50 -13.62 -10.49
N ALA A 144 10.41 -12.38 -10.98
CA ALA A 144 9.55 -12.08 -12.12
C ALA A 144 9.92 -13.07 -13.22
N ARG A 145 8.97 -13.94 -13.60
CA ARG A 145 9.16 -14.93 -14.66
C ARG A 145 9.58 -14.14 -15.90
N ARG A 146 10.88 -14.12 -16.21
CA ARG A 146 11.39 -13.51 -17.45
C ARG A 146 10.64 -14.21 -18.57
N LYS A 147 9.80 -13.47 -19.29
CA LYS A 147 9.37 -13.85 -20.63
C LYS A 147 10.58 -13.69 -21.54
N ASP A 148 11.60 -14.50 -21.35
CA ASP A 148 12.73 -14.65 -22.25
C ASP A 148 13.05 -16.13 -22.34
N ALA A 149 12.45 -16.76 -23.35
CA ALA A 149 13.02 -17.83 -24.18
C ALA A 149 11.89 -18.47 -25.00
N SER A 150 11.33 -17.71 -25.94
CA SER A 150 10.95 -18.31 -27.21
C SER A 150 12.18 -18.25 -28.10
N ARG A 151 12.80 -19.40 -28.37
CA ARG A 151 13.38 -19.68 -29.68
C ARG A 151 13.46 -21.17 -29.92
#